data_AF-A0A537DPR5-F1
#
_entry.id   AF-A0A537DPR5-F1
#
_cell.length_a   1.000
_cell.length_b   1.000
_cell.length_c   1.000
_cell.angle_alpha   90.00
_cell.angle_beta   90.00
_cell.angle_gamma   90.00
#
_symmetry.space_group_name_H-M   'P 1'
#
loop_
_entity.id
_entity.type
_entity.pdbx_description
1 polymer ?
#
loop_
_entity_poly.entity_id
_entity_poly.type
_entity_poly.pdbx_seq_one_letter_code
_entity_poly.pdbx_strand_id
1 'polypeptide(L)'
;MHSIEKEVLASSSLSSQIERAGTLLQNGALDQIEGYRTRFEAVEGLYERLFQNIIKSDFNYSSAYETAKKFFGSDTVSFAAVDGTEYSRPLFDLVVFLGGSYASRGTIKFSPTRSPSVEYEEQFLKTGRALSSCVPVYVNEVPE
;
A
#
# COMPACT_ATOMS: atom_id res chain seq x y z
N MET A 1 3.13 49.12 52.51
CA MET A 1 3.88 48.38 51.47
C MET A 1 3.85 46.91 51.85
N HIS A 2 3.02 46.09 51.20
CA HIS A 2 3.09 44.64 51.32
C HIS A 2 3.40 44.10 49.93
N SER A 3 4.67 43.77 49.72
CA SER A 3 5.13 43.05 48.54
C SER A 3 4.70 41.60 48.71
N ILE A 4 3.78 41.16 47.86
CA ILE A 4 3.42 39.74 47.73
C ILE A 4 4.57 39.11 46.95
N GLU A 5 5.42 38.34 47.66
CA GLU A 5 6.38 37.45 47.02
C GLU A 5 5.61 36.42 46.21
N LYS A 6 5.84 36.43 44.90
CA LYS A 6 5.28 35.46 43.97
C LYS A 6 6.07 34.17 44.16
N GLU A 7 5.49 33.23 44.90
CA GLU A 7 6.05 31.89 45.07
C GLU A 7 6.14 31.22 43.68
N VAL A 8 7.36 31.08 43.17
CA VAL A 8 7.63 30.30 41.96
C VAL A 8 7.55 28.83 42.35
N LEU A 9 6.37 28.24 42.15
CA LEU A 9 6.15 26.79 42.30
C LEU A 9 7.15 26.05 41.41
N ALA A 10 8.14 25.42 42.02
CA ALA A 10 9.10 24.56 41.34
C ALA A 10 8.32 23.40 40.70
N SER A 11 8.34 23.30 39.36
CA SER A 11 7.70 22.21 38.65
C SER A 11 8.35 20.88 39.07
N SER A 12 7.54 19.90 39.47
CA SER A 12 8.05 18.60 39.91
C SER A 12 8.76 17.89 38.75
N SER A 13 9.77 17.07 39.06
CA SER A 13 10.47 16.25 38.04
C SER A 13 9.52 15.35 37.23
N LEU A 14 8.35 15.02 37.77
CA LEU A 14 7.32 14.26 37.07
C LEU A 14 6.55 15.14 36.08
N SER A 15 6.23 16.38 36.48
CA SER A 15 5.54 17.35 35.61
C SER A 15 6.39 17.66 34.38
N SER A 16 7.69 17.88 34.54
CA SER A 16 8.59 18.14 33.40
C SER A 16 8.77 16.92 32.49
N GLN A 17 8.73 15.71 33.02
CA GLN A 17 8.76 14.48 32.22
C GLN A 17 7.46 14.26 31.43
N ILE A 18 6.31 14.56 32.03
CA ILE A 18 5.00 14.49 31.36
C ILE A 18 4.90 15.55 30.25
N GLU A 19 5.34 16.78 30.52
CA GLU A 19 5.41 17.83 29.50
C GLU A 19 6.32 17.40 28.34
N ARG A 20 7.52 16.89 28.64
CA ARG A 20 8.45 16.42 27.60
C ARG A 20 7.86 15.28 26.77
N ALA A 21 7.20 14.31 27.42
CA ALA A 21 6.54 13.22 26.72
C ALA A 21 5.39 13.72 25.83
N GLY A 22 4.59 14.67 26.33
CA GLY A 22 3.53 15.32 25.55
C GLY A 22 4.07 16.06 24.33
N THR A 23 5.14 16.85 24.49
CA THR A 23 5.79 17.55 23.37
C THR A 23 6.35 16.59 22.34
N LEU A 24 6.98 15.48 22.77
CA LEU A 24 7.50 14.47 21.84
C LEU A 24 6.39 13.78 21.03
N LEU A 25 5.28 13.42 21.67
CA LEU A 25 4.12 12.83 20.99
C LEU A 25 3.50 13.82 20.01
N GLN A 26 3.36 15.08 20.41
CA GLN A 26 2.84 16.14 19.56
C GLN A 26 3.73 16.36 18.33
N ASN A 27 5.05 16.47 18.53
CA ASN A 27 6.00 16.64 17.44
C ASN A 27 5.99 15.45 16.49
N GLY A 28 5.98 14.21 17.01
CA GLY A 28 5.87 13.01 16.18
C GLY A 28 4.57 12.97 15.37
N ALA A 29 3.44 13.39 15.94
CA ALA A 29 2.18 13.48 15.20
C ALA A 29 2.23 14.56 14.10
N LEU A 30 2.84 15.72 14.39
CA LEU A 30 3.03 16.79 13.41
C LEU A 30 3.93 16.35 12.25
N ASP A 31 5.03 15.66 12.55
CA ASP A 31 5.95 15.13 11.53
C ASP A 31 5.24 14.11 10.62
N GLN A 32 4.36 13.27 11.18
CA GLN A 32 3.56 12.33 10.38
C GLN A 32 2.57 13.07 9.47
N ILE A 33 1.85 14.07 9.99
CA ILE A 33 0.91 14.87 9.19
C ILE A 33 1.65 15.58 8.05
N GLU A 34 2.79 16.19 8.34
CA GLU A 34 3.61 16.87 7.35
C GLU A 34 4.14 15.90 6.29
N GLY A 35 4.62 14.73 6.73
CA GLY A 35 5.04 13.65 5.82
C GLY A 35 3.91 13.14 4.92
N TYR A 36 2.65 13.10 5.40
CA TYR A 36 1.51 12.78 4.55
C TYR A 36 1.18 13.93 3.59
N ARG A 37 1.21 15.19 4.06
CA ARG A 37 0.97 16.38 3.23
C ARG A 37 1.91 16.41 2.03
N THR A 38 3.21 16.27 2.24
CA THR A 38 4.20 16.26 1.14
C THR A 38 3.96 15.12 0.15
N ARG A 39 3.62 13.93 0.65
CA ARG A 39 3.29 12.77 -0.21
C ARG A 39 2.03 13.04 -1.03
N PHE A 40 0.99 13.61 -0.44
CA PHE A 40 -0.24 13.95 -1.15
C PHE A 40 -0.01 15.04 -2.21
N GLU A 41 0.78 16.07 -1.92
CA GLU A 41 1.13 17.11 -2.90
C GLU A 41 1.89 16.54 -4.11
N ALA A 42 2.82 15.62 -3.86
CA ALA A 42 3.52 14.92 -4.93
C ALA A 42 2.56 14.04 -5.77
N VAL A 43 1.62 13.37 -5.11
CA VAL A 43 0.60 12.53 -5.78
C VAL A 43 -0.41 13.37 -6.54
N GLU A 44 -0.83 14.52 -6.02
CA GLU A 44 -1.76 15.44 -6.66
C GLU A 44 -1.18 15.96 -7.98
N GLY A 45 0.06 16.47 -7.95
CA GLY A 45 0.75 16.90 -9.16
C GLY A 45 0.93 15.78 -10.20
N LEU A 46 1.16 14.54 -9.74
CA LEU A 46 1.27 13.37 -10.61
C LEU A 46 -0.11 12.94 -11.15
N TYR A 47 -1.15 13.05 -10.34
CA TYR A 47 -2.52 12.74 -10.73
C TYR A 47 -2.98 13.69 -11.84
N GLU A 48 -2.81 15.00 -11.64
CA GLU A 48 -3.18 16.01 -12.64
C GLU A 48 -2.38 15.88 -13.93
N ARG A 49 -1.07 15.59 -13.87
CA ARG A 49 -0.26 15.54 -15.09
C ARG A 49 -0.41 14.23 -15.86
N LEU A 50 -0.59 13.13 -15.15
CA LEU A 50 -0.47 11.80 -15.73
C LEU A 50 -1.70 10.93 -15.44
N PHE A 51 -2.01 10.66 -14.17
CA PHE A 51 -3.00 9.63 -13.87
C PHE A 51 -4.41 9.98 -14.30
N GLN A 52 -4.84 11.25 -14.28
CA GLN A 52 -6.18 11.61 -14.76
C GLN A 52 -6.40 11.29 -16.25
N ASN A 53 -5.32 11.24 -17.03
CA ASN A 53 -5.38 10.90 -18.46
C ASN A 53 -5.37 9.39 -18.71
N ILE A 54 -4.78 8.61 -17.78
CA ILE A 54 -4.63 7.14 -17.86
C ILE A 54 -5.81 6.42 -17.20
N ILE A 55 -6.24 6.90 -16.04
CA ILE A 55 -7.35 6.36 -15.26
C ILE A 55 -8.64 6.76 -15.95
N LYS A 56 -9.12 5.88 -16.83
CA LYS A 56 -10.44 6.01 -17.46
C LYS A 56 -11.49 5.44 -16.51
N SER A 57 -12.24 6.34 -15.88
CA SER A 57 -13.36 5.96 -15.01
C SER A 57 -14.63 5.59 -15.78
N ASP A 58 -14.80 6.15 -16.98
CA ASP A 58 -15.94 5.86 -17.86
C ASP A 58 -15.52 4.85 -18.95
N PHE A 59 -15.93 3.60 -18.77
CA PHE A 59 -15.60 2.51 -19.68
C PHE A 59 -16.59 2.46 -20.84
N ASN A 60 -16.24 3.14 -21.94
CA ASN A 60 -16.98 2.98 -23.18
C ASN A 60 -16.79 1.56 -23.75
N TYR A 61 -17.86 0.76 -23.73
CA TYR A 61 -17.84 -0.65 -24.14
C TYR A 61 -17.40 -0.87 -25.60
N SER A 62 -17.85 0.00 -26.51
CA SER A 62 -17.47 -0.04 -27.93
C SER A 62 -15.97 0.21 -28.11
N SER A 63 -15.44 1.25 -27.46
CA SER A 63 -14.01 1.57 -27.48
C SER A 63 -13.17 0.45 -26.88
N ALA A 64 -13.61 -0.14 -25.74
CA ALA A 64 -12.92 -1.26 -25.11
C ALA A 64 -12.89 -2.51 -26.01
N TYR A 65 -14.02 -2.84 -26.64
CA TYR A 65 -14.12 -3.94 -27.60
C TYR A 65 -13.20 -3.74 -28.81
N GLU A 66 -13.22 -2.56 -29.43
CA GLU A 66 -12.35 -2.24 -30.56
C GLU A 66 -10.87 -2.25 -30.17
N THR A 67 -10.54 -1.74 -28.98
CA THR A 67 -9.19 -1.76 -28.45
C THR A 67 -8.72 -3.19 -28.22
N ALA A 68 -9.55 -4.05 -27.63
CA ALA A 68 -9.21 -5.45 -27.40
C ALA A 68 -8.93 -6.17 -28.72
N LYS A 69 -9.78 -6.00 -29.73
CA LYS A 69 -9.57 -6.57 -31.06
C LYS A 69 -8.30 -6.06 -31.74
N LYS A 70 -7.97 -4.78 -31.62
CA LYS A 70 -6.77 -4.20 -32.24
C LYS A 70 -5.48 -4.61 -31.53
N PHE A 71 -5.51 -4.66 -30.19
CA PHE A 71 -4.32 -4.89 -29.37
C PHE A 71 -4.03 -6.38 -29.17
N PHE A 72 -5.05 -7.18 -28.84
CA PHE A 72 -4.92 -8.61 -28.58
C PHE A 72 -5.28 -9.49 -29.79
N GLY A 73 -5.86 -8.91 -30.85
CA GLY A 73 -6.34 -9.66 -32.01
C GLY A 73 -7.67 -10.39 -31.78
N SER A 74 -8.27 -10.24 -30.60
CA SER A 74 -9.46 -10.98 -30.16
C SER A 74 -10.32 -10.12 -29.24
N ASP A 75 -11.63 -10.36 -29.22
CA ASP A 75 -12.57 -9.81 -28.23
C ASP A 75 -12.61 -10.64 -26.94
N THR A 76 -11.93 -11.79 -26.93
CA THR A 76 -11.78 -12.69 -25.79
C THR A 76 -10.31 -12.83 -25.45
N VAL A 77 -9.93 -12.49 -24.23
CA VAL A 77 -8.54 -12.47 -23.76
C VAL A 77 -8.38 -13.27 -22.48
N SER A 78 -7.29 -14.00 -22.36
CA SER A 78 -6.92 -14.66 -21.10
C SER A 78 -6.15 -13.70 -20.20
N PHE A 79 -6.36 -13.79 -18.89
CA PHE A 79 -5.64 -12.99 -17.90
C PHE A 79 -5.05 -13.88 -16.79
N ALA A 80 -4.04 -13.34 -16.11
CA ALA A 80 -3.49 -13.86 -14.88
C ALA A 80 -3.22 -12.68 -13.93
N ALA A 81 -4.07 -12.52 -12.91
CA ALA A 81 -3.90 -11.53 -11.86
C ALA A 81 -3.05 -12.14 -10.75
N VAL A 82 -1.80 -11.68 -10.62
CA VAL A 82 -0.86 -12.16 -9.62
C VAL A 82 -0.96 -11.29 -8.38
N ASP A 83 -1.30 -11.89 -7.25
CA ASP A 83 -1.18 -11.26 -5.93
C ASP A 83 -0.02 -11.89 -5.17
N GLY A 84 0.88 -11.04 -4.69
CA GLY A 84 2.07 -11.41 -3.94
C GLY A 84 1.87 -11.06 -2.47
N THR A 85 2.07 -12.04 -1.59
CA THR A 85 2.19 -11.79 -0.16
C THR A 85 3.65 -11.87 0.24
N GLU A 86 4.13 -10.79 0.83
CA GLU A 86 5.40 -10.76 1.56
C GLU A 86 5.08 -10.69 3.05
N TYR A 87 5.59 -11.66 3.80
CA TYR A 87 5.53 -11.67 5.25
C TYR A 87 6.93 -11.84 5.82
N SER A 88 7.39 -10.87 6.60
CA SER A 88 8.58 -11.01 7.42
C SER A 88 8.15 -11.07 8.89
N ARG A 89 8.57 -12.13 9.60
CA ARG A 89 8.44 -12.19 11.06
C ARG A 89 9.81 -12.42 11.69
N PRO A 90 10.28 -11.51 12.55
CA PRO A 90 11.46 -11.78 13.37
C PRO A 90 11.10 -12.84 14.42
N LEU A 91 11.93 -13.88 14.52
CA LEU A 91 11.82 -14.95 15.50
C LEU A 91 13.20 -15.19 16.13
N PHE A 92 13.50 -14.50 17.24
CA PHE A 92 14.85 -14.44 17.83
C PHE A 92 15.88 -13.90 16.82
N ASP A 93 17.07 -14.51 16.72
CA ASP A 93 18.15 -14.14 15.78
C ASP A 93 17.86 -14.55 14.33
N LEU A 94 16.64 -15.01 14.02
CA LEU A 94 16.24 -15.50 12.71
C LEU A 94 15.12 -14.61 12.15
N VAL A 95 15.33 -14.09 10.94
CA VAL A 95 14.23 -13.52 10.14
C VAL A 95 13.65 -14.61 9.24
N VAL A 96 12.36 -14.92 9.39
CA VAL A 96 11.66 -15.82 8.47
C VAL A 96 10.93 -14.99 7.44
N PHE A 97 11.33 -15.14 6.17
CA PHE A 97 10.63 -14.57 5.03
C PHE A 97 9.66 -15.61 4.45
N LEU A 98 8.38 -15.27 4.39
CA LEU A 98 7.39 -16.01 3.62
C LEU A 98 7.02 -15.13 2.42
N GLY A 99 7.60 -15.44 1.27
CA GLY A 99 7.14 -14.93 -0.01
C GLY A 99 6.25 -15.97 -0.68
N GLY A 100 5.07 -15.57 -1.12
CA GLY A 100 4.19 -16.41 -1.93
C GLY A 100 3.45 -15.56 -2.95
N SER A 101 3.33 -16.05 -4.18
CA SER A 101 2.53 -15.39 -5.21
C SER A 101 1.52 -16.38 -5.79
N TYR A 102 0.27 -15.95 -5.91
CA TYR A 102 -0.78 -16.74 -6.52
C TYR A 102 -1.38 -15.98 -7.71
N ALA A 103 -1.59 -16.69 -8.81
CA ALA A 103 -2.23 -16.13 -10.00
C ALA A 103 -3.70 -16.58 -10.06
N SER A 104 -4.63 -15.63 -9.95
CA SER A 104 -6.01 -15.84 -10.34
C SER A 104 -6.11 -15.71 -11.87
N ARG A 105 -6.56 -16.77 -12.53
CA ARG A 105 -6.60 -16.85 -13.99
C ARG A 105 -8.03 -16.88 -14.49
N GLY A 106 -8.21 -16.51 -15.75
CA GLY A 106 -9.51 -16.54 -16.39
C GLY A 106 -9.49 -15.94 -17.78
N THR A 107 -10.69 -15.67 -18.27
CA THR A 107 -10.96 -15.05 -19.57
C THR A 107 -11.89 -13.86 -19.41
N ILE A 108 -11.59 -12.78 -20.11
CA ILE A 108 -12.45 -11.61 -20.24
C ILE A 108 -12.98 -11.60 -21.67
N LYS A 109 -14.29 -11.48 -21.82
CA LYS A 109 -14.94 -11.29 -23.12
C LYS A 109 -15.55 -9.90 -23.20
N PHE A 110 -15.05 -9.10 -24.14
CA PHE A 110 -15.51 -7.75 -24.41
C PHE A 110 -16.76 -7.77 -25.29
N SER A 111 -17.57 -6.73 -25.19
CA SER A 111 -18.76 -6.55 -26.02
C SER A 111 -18.93 -5.06 -26.34
N PRO A 112 -19.46 -4.68 -27.52
CA PRO A 112 -19.71 -3.29 -27.85
C PRO A 112 -20.90 -2.68 -27.08
N THR A 113 -21.80 -3.49 -26.54
CA THR A 113 -23.09 -3.04 -25.98
C THR A 113 -23.28 -3.30 -24.48
N ARG A 114 -22.44 -4.15 -23.88
CA ARG A 114 -22.55 -4.54 -22.47
C ARG A 114 -21.17 -4.53 -21.83
N SER A 115 -21.17 -4.51 -20.49
CA SER A 115 -19.94 -4.67 -19.72
C SER A 115 -19.21 -5.96 -20.08
N PRO A 116 -17.86 -5.97 -19.99
CA PRO A 116 -17.08 -7.18 -20.19
C PRO A 116 -17.51 -8.29 -19.23
N SER A 117 -17.67 -9.51 -19.74
CA SER A 117 -17.94 -10.68 -18.91
C SER A 117 -16.62 -11.35 -18.53
N VAL A 118 -16.46 -11.67 -17.24
CA VAL A 118 -15.26 -12.31 -16.70
C VAL A 118 -15.61 -13.73 -16.26
N GLU A 119 -14.87 -14.70 -16.77
CA GLU A 119 -14.96 -16.10 -16.36
C GLU A 119 -13.62 -16.50 -15.72
N TYR A 120 -13.66 -16.94 -14.47
CA TYR A 120 -12.47 -17.39 -13.75
C TYR A 120 -12.23 -18.88 -13.98
N GLU A 121 -10.96 -19.27 -14.08
CA GLU A 121 -10.59 -20.68 -14.10
C GLU A 121 -10.88 -21.30 -12.73
N GLU A 122 -11.68 -22.35 -12.70
CA GLU A 122 -11.83 -23.16 -11.50
C GLU A 122 -10.54 -23.94 -11.21
N GLN A 123 -10.28 -24.25 -9.94
CA GLN A 123 -9.16 -25.09 -9.48
C GLN A 123 -7.76 -24.44 -9.40
N PHE A 124 -7.63 -23.11 -9.41
CA PHE A 124 -6.32 -22.45 -9.27
C PHE A 124 -5.52 -22.92 -8.03
N LEU A 125 -6.20 -23.17 -6.90
CA LEU A 125 -5.58 -23.66 -5.66
C LEU A 125 -4.92 -25.04 -5.80
N LYS A 126 -5.37 -25.86 -6.75
CA LYS A 126 -4.86 -27.22 -6.97
C LYS A 126 -3.69 -27.26 -7.95
N THR A 127 -3.53 -26.23 -8.78
CA THR A 127 -2.53 -26.19 -9.86
C THR A 127 -1.47 -25.09 -9.67
N GLY A 128 -1.66 -24.21 -8.67
CA GLY A 128 -0.72 -23.15 -8.34
C GLY A 128 0.65 -23.68 -7.94
N ARG A 129 1.71 -23.05 -8.47
CA ARG A 129 3.10 -23.31 -8.06
C ARG A 129 3.49 -22.33 -6.97
N ALA A 130 3.71 -22.82 -5.75
CA ALA A 130 4.26 -22.04 -4.67
C ALA A 130 5.80 -22.18 -4.65
N LEU A 131 6.50 -21.05 -4.55
CA LEU A 131 7.92 -20.97 -4.24
C LEU A 131 8.03 -20.38 -2.84
N SER A 132 8.52 -21.15 -1.88
CA SER A 132 8.82 -20.68 -0.53
C SER A 132 10.31 -20.82 -0.30
N SER A 133 10.95 -19.76 0.18
CA SER A 133 12.37 -19.75 0.53
C SER A 133 12.52 -19.25 1.96
N CYS A 134 13.28 -19.97 2.77
CA CYS A 134 13.68 -19.52 4.10
C CYS A 134 15.15 -19.09 4.02
N VAL A 135 15.40 -17.79 4.20
CA VAL A 135 16.77 -17.24 4.24
C VAL A 135 17.07 -16.91 5.70
N PRO A 136 17.98 -17.64 6.37
CA PRO A 136 18.38 -17.29 7.72
C PRO A 136 19.23 -16.01 7.65
N VAL A 137 18.70 -14.92 8.19
CA VAL A 137 19.42 -13.65 8.37
C VAL A 137 19.57 -13.39 9.86
N TYR A 138 20.82 -13.16 10.30
CA TYR A 138 21.10 -12.74 11.67
C TYR A 138 20.57 -11.32 11.88
N VAL A 139 19.89 -11.07 13.01
CA VAL A 139 19.25 -9.77 13.32
C VAL A 139 20.23 -8.58 13.23
N ASN A 140 21.51 -8.82 13.47
CA ASN A 140 22.57 -7.81 13.39
C ASN A 140 22.86 -7.30 11.95
N GLU A 141 22.35 -7.97 10.92
CA GLU A 141 22.55 -7.59 9.51
C GLU A 141 21.31 -6.91 8.88
N VAL A 142 20.23 -6.70 9.64
CA VAL A 142 19.04 -5.99 9.17
C VAL A 142 19.21 -4.50 9.47
N PRO A 143 19.32 -3.60 8.46
CA PRO A 143 19.35 -2.16 8.68
C PRO A 143 18.01 -1.69 9.26
N GLU A 144 18.03 -0.73 10.19
CA GLU A 144 16.82 -0.04 10.68
C GLU A 144 16.00 0.63 9.56
#